data_AF-A0A1A9VGT6-F1
#
_entry.id   AF-A0A1A9VGT6-F1
#
_cell.length_a   1.000
_cell.length_b   1.000
_cell.length_c   1.000
_cell.angle_alpha   90.00
_cell.angle_beta   90.00
_cell.angle_gamma   90.00
#
_symmetry.space_group_name_H-M   'P 1'
#
loop_
_entity.id
_entity.type
_entity.pdbx_description
1 polymer ?
#
loop_
_entity_poly.entity_id
_entity_poly.type
_entity_poly.pdbx_seq_one_letter_code
_entity_poly.pdbx_strand_id
1 'polypeptide(L)'
;MVNIREKDQYGNEVQRMARPLPVEYLLVDVPATTPLQQQFTFTQYDRRQPFPVENRYLDGHLQDFNALSTYLSQWENDEYLQAMSDFHLLVYLYRMDMLPMRQHIKPLLEAVHTKNSSMAYNFKKEEVWKVLESLIQASSSGSGGTTSYPSVGVSSADVGVTAPASFQARPAAGGGTAPAPLETSDNEAETWTCNHCTFINSSELTSCEICSLPR
;
A
#
# COMPACT_ATOMS: atom_id res chain seq x y z
N MET A 1 -40.13 -3.76 -24.39
CA MET A 1 -40.72 -3.85 -23.04
C MET A 1 -39.95 -4.93 -22.29
N VAL A 2 -39.35 -4.60 -21.13
CA VAL A 2 -38.58 -5.59 -20.34
C VAL A 2 -39.55 -6.33 -19.43
N ASN A 3 -39.54 -7.65 -19.52
CA ASN A 3 -40.40 -8.52 -18.74
C ASN A 3 -39.52 -9.53 -18.00
N ILE A 4 -39.88 -9.85 -16.76
CA ILE A 4 -39.25 -10.89 -15.93
C ILE A 4 -40.17 -12.09 -15.82
N ARG A 5 -39.59 -13.29 -15.69
CA ARG A 5 -40.34 -14.52 -15.36
C ARG A 5 -40.11 -14.85 -13.89
N GLU A 6 -41.21 -15.01 -13.17
CA GLU A 6 -41.19 -15.36 -11.75
C GLU A 6 -41.99 -16.64 -11.53
N LYS A 7 -41.60 -17.42 -10.53
CA LYS A 7 -42.43 -18.55 -10.07
C LYS A 7 -43.40 -18.05 -9.02
N ASP A 8 -44.69 -18.30 -9.24
CA ASP A 8 -45.70 -18.05 -8.22
C ASP A 8 -45.61 -19.07 -7.05
N GLN A 9 -46.45 -18.91 -6.03
CA GLN A 9 -46.53 -19.82 -4.89
C GLN A 9 -46.90 -21.28 -5.24
N TYR A 10 -47.36 -21.52 -6.47
CA TYR A 10 -47.71 -22.83 -7.01
C TYR A 10 -46.63 -23.37 -7.97
N GLY A 11 -45.53 -22.64 -8.17
CA GLY A 11 -44.42 -23.02 -9.04
C GLY A 11 -44.63 -22.72 -10.53
N ASN A 12 -45.70 -22.03 -10.92
CA ASN A 12 -45.95 -21.67 -12.32
C ASN A 12 -45.09 -20.46 -12.74
N GLU A 13 -44.57 -20.47 -13.96
CA GLU A 13 -43.87 -19.31 -14.52
C GLU A 13 -44.88 -18.23 -14.97
N VAL A 14 -44.81 -17.06 -14.35
CA VAL A 14 -45.63 -15.89 -14.70
C VAL A 14 -44.72 -14.79 -15.23
N GLN A 15 -45.10 -14.20 -16.37
CA GLN A 15 -44.38 -13.08 -16.94
C GLN A 15 -44.95 -11.76 -16.40
N ARG A 16 -44.10 -10.91 -15.82
CA ARG A 16 -44.47 -9.59 -15.29
C ARG A 16 -43.66 -8.47 -15.94
N MET A 17 -44.26 -7.29 -16.03
CA MET A 17 -43.55 -6.09 -16.50
C MET A 17 -42.52 -5.69 -15.45
N ALA A 18 -41.25 -5.57 -15.86
CA ALA A 18 -40.13 -5.36 -14.95
C ALA A 18 -39.90 -3.87 -14.64
N ARG A 19 -40.93 -3.15 -14.18
CA ARG A 19 -40.86 -1.71 -13.91
C ARG A 19 -41.38 -1.36 -12.51
N PRO A 20 -40.53 -0.79 -11.62
CA PRO A 20 -39.07 -0.69 -11.74
C PRO A 20 -38.42 -2.09 -11.77
N LEU A 21 -37.27 -2.24 -12.43
CA LEU A 21 -36.57 -3.52 -12.50
C LEU A 21 -35.92 -3.81 -11.15
N PRO A 22 -36.31 -4.90 -10.44
CA PRO A 22 -35.69 -5.21 -9.16
C PRO A 22 -34.26 -5.73 -9.36
N VAL A 23 -33.32 -5.29 -8.52
CA VAL A 23 -31.88 -5.56 -8.67
C VAL A 23 -31.53 -7.01 -8.40
N GLU A 24 -32.31 -7.72 -7.57
CA GLU A 24 -32.11 -9.13 -7.23
C GLU A 24 -32.16 -10.05 -8.46
N TYR A 25 -32.89 -9.67 -9.52
CA TYR A 25 -32.91 -10.41 -10.79
C TYR A 25 -31.63 -10.25 -11.61
N LEU A 26 -30.72 -9.37 -11.19
CA LEU A 26 -29.42 -9.12 -11.82
C LEU A 26 -28.27 -9.71 -11.02
N LEU A 27 -28.55 -10.31 -9.86
CA LEU A 27 -27.55 -10.86 -8.95
C LEU A 27 -27.63 -12.38 -8.93
N VAL A 28 -26.47 -13.01 -8.73
CA VAL A 28 -26.35 -14.45 -8.53
C VAL A 28 -25.51 -14.67 -7.28
N ASP A 29 -26.03 -15.47 -6.36
CA ASP A 29 -25.29 -15.84 -5.15
C ASP A 29 -24.19 -16.84 -5.49
N VAL A 30 -22.96 -16.49 -5.09
CA VAL A 30 -21.80 -17.38 -5.20
C VAL A 30 -21.34 -17.72 -3.78
N PRO A 31 -21.28 -19.00 -3.39
CA PRO A 31 -20.82 -19.38 -2.06
C PRO A 31 -19.34 -19.00 -1.89
N ALA A 32 -19.02 -18.32 -0.79
CA ALA A 32 -17.66 -18.04 -0.37
C ALA A 32 -17.21 -19.05 0.68
N THR A 33 -16.07 -19.71 0.48
CA THR A 33 -15.51 -20.67 1.44
C THR A 33 -13.99 -20.54 1.53
N THR A 34 -13.43 -21.01 2.63
CA THR A 34 -11.99 -21.23 2.82
C THR A 34 -11.71 -22.74 2.81
N PRO A 35 -10.55 -23.18 2.30
CA PRO A 35 -10.21 -24.61 2.30
C PRO A 35 -10.08 -25.13 3.73
N LEU A 36 -10.48 -26.39 3.97
CA LEU A 36 -10.39 -27.05 5.27
C LEU A 36 -8.94 -27.09 5.78
N GLN A 37 -7.99 -27.42 4.89
CA GLN A 37 -6.57 -27.31 5.14
C GLN A 37 -6.05 -26.09 4.38
N GLN A 38 -5.61 -25.08 5.12
CA GLN A 38 -5.13 -23.84 4.52
C GLN A 38 -3.86 -24.09 3.71
N GLN A 39 -3.87 -23.68 2.44
CA GLN A 39 -2.72 -23.73 1.55
C GLN A 39 -2.31 -22.30 1.20
N PHE A 40 -1.22 -21.84 1.81
CA PHE A 40 -0.73 -20.48 1.61
C PHE A 40 0.35 -20.45 0.52
N THR A 41 0.18 -19.55 -0.45
CA THR A 41 1.23 -19.21 -1.41
C THR A 41 2.16 -18.14 -0.85
N PHE A 42 1.60 -17.18 -0.11
CA PHE A 42 2.33 -16.07 0.51
C PHE A 42 2.60 -16.35 2.00
N THR A 43 3.61 -15.68 2.55
CA THR A 43 4.04 -15.86 3.93
C THR A 43 2.97 -15.35 4.90
N GLN A 44 2.70 -16.15 5.94
CA GLN A 44 1.86 -15.73 7.05
C GLN A 44 2.71 -14.91 8.03
N TYR A 45 2.17 -13.76 8.45
CA TYR A 45 2.85 -12.85 9.37
C TYR A 45 2.51 -13.22 10.81
N ASP A 46 3.34 -14.03 11.47
CA ASP A 46 3.13 -14.35 12.90
C ASP A 46 3.79 -13.33 13.84
N ARG A 47 4.87 -12.66 13.40
CA ARG A 47 5.64 -11.70 14.23
C ARG A 47 6.23 -10.50 13.48
N ARG A 48 6.23 -10.53 12.15
CA ARG A 48 6.87 -9.52 11.28
C ARG A 48 5.84 -8.58 10.72
N GLN A 49 6.23 -7.33 10.50
CA GLN A 49 5.35 -6.35 9.87
C GLN A 49 5.25 -6.66 8.36
N PRO A 50 4.03 -6.80 7.81
CA PRO A 50 3.82 -7.04 6.39
C PRO A 50 4.27 -5.83 5.55
N PHE A 51 4.54 -6.05 4.26
CA PHE A 51 4.78 -4.94 3.36
C PHE A 51 3.49 -4.10 3.23
N PRO A 52 3.56 -2.76 3.21
CA PRO A 52 2.38 -1.91 3.11
C PRO A 52 1.53 -2.26 1.88
N VAL A 53 0.22 -2.35 2.07
CA VAL A 53 -0.75 -2.63 1.00
C VAL A 53 -0.88 -1.42 0.06
N GLU A 54 -1.01 -1.65 -1.24
CA GLU A 54 -1.15 -0.59 -2.24
C GLU A 54 -2.42 0.25 -2.08
N ASN A 55 -2.40 1.48 -2.62
CA ASN A 55 -3.54 2.41 -2.66
C ASN A 55 -4.11 2.81 -1.28
N ARG A 56 -3.28 2.78 -0.23
CA ARG A 56 -3.65 3.14 1.15
C ARG A 56 -2.77 4.23 1.76
N TYR A 57 -2.33 5.16 0.91
CA TYR A 57 -1.46 6.27 1.32
C TYR A 57 -2.10 7.18 2.38
N LEU A 58 -3.43 7.28 2.41
CA LEU A 58 -4.17 8.03 3.43
C LEU A 58 -4.19 7.33 4.79
N ASP A 59 -4.00 6.02 4.80
CA ASP A 59 -4.01 5.17 6.01
C ASP A 59 -2.58 4.89 6.53
N GLY A 60 -1.59 5.66 6.06
CA GLY A 60 -0.18 5.50 6.44
C GLY A 60 0.55 4.34 5.77
N HIS A 61 -0.09 3.60 4.86
CA HIS A 61 0.54 2.52 4.10
C HIS A 61 1.28 3.06 2.87
N LEU A 62 2.40 3.72 3.12
CA LEU A 62 3.26 4.27 2.06
C LEU A 62 4.18 3.17 1.49
N GLN A 63 4.04 2.89 0.20
CA GLN A 63 4.94 1.99 -0.54
C GLN A 63 6.08 2.81 -1.15
N ASP A 64 7.11 3.08 -0.36
CA ASP A 64 8.31 3.79 -0.78
C ASP A 64 9.59 2.97 -0.54
N PHE A 65 10.74 3.56 -0.88
CA PHE A 65 12.03 2.89 -0.70
C PHE A 65 12.37 2.66 0.78
N ASN A 66 11.88 3.52 1.68
CA ASN A 66 12.10 3.36 3.11
C ASN A 66 11.31 2.15 3.64
N ALA A 67 10.04 2.00 3.26
CA ALA A 67 9.23 0.83 3.56
C ALA A 67 9.87 -0.47 3.05
N LEU A 68 10.44 -0.47 1.85
CA LEU A 68 11.20 -1.60 1.32
C LEU A 68 12.42 -1.94 2.20
N SER A 69 13.23 -0.94 2.56
CA SER A 69 14.41 -1.12 3.41
C SER A 69 14.02 -1.66 4.79
N THR A 70 13.02 -1.06 5.43
CA THR A 70 12.51 -1.51 6.73
C THR A 70 11.93 -2.92 6.64
N TYR A 71 11.18 -3.24 5.60
CA TYR A 71 10.65 -4.59 5.39
C TYR A 71 11.77 -5.62 5.27
N LEU A 72 12.73 -5.41 4.36
CA LEU A 72 13.81 -6.38 4.09
C LEU A 72 14.75 -6.56 5.29
N SER A 73 14.93 -5.53 6.11
CA SER A 73 15.75 -5.59 7.33
C SER A 73 15.20 -6.56 8.40
N GLN A 74 13.93 -6.95 8.32
CA GLN A 74 13.30 -7.90 9.25
C GLN A 74 13.64 -9.38 8.95
N TRP A 75 14.28 -9.66 7.81
CA TRP A 75 14.50 -11.01 7.31
C TRP A 75 15.97 -11.39 7.32
N GLU A 76 16.25 -12.62 7.73
CA GLU A 76 17.58 -13.20 7.62
C GLU A 76 17.90 -13.61 6.18
N ASN A 77 19.19 -13.72 5.86
CA ASN A 77 19.63 -14.10 4.51
C ASN A 77 19.10 -15.46 4.05
N ASP A 78 18.88 -16.37 5.01
CA ASP A 78 18.45 -17.76 4.81
C ASP A 78 16.93 -17.87 4.59
N GLU A 79 16.20 -16.79 4.87
CA GLU A 79 14.74 -16.69 4.79
C GLU A 79 14.28 -15.91 3.55
N TYR A 80 15.17 -15.73 2.56
CA TYR A 80 14.92 -14.91 1.39
C TYR A 80 13.65 -15.29 0.62
N LEU A 81 13.38 -16.59 0.45
CA LEU A 81 12.16 -17.04 -0.22
C LEU A 81 10.91 -16.59 0.53
N GLN A 82 10.91 -16.64 1.87
CA GLN A 82 9.77 -16.23 2.68
C GLN A 82 9.60 -14.70 2.63
N ALA A 83 10.69 -13.94 2.63
CA ALA A 83 10.66 -12.49 2.45
C ALA A 83 10.06 -12.08 1.09
N MET A 84 10.38 -12.83 0.03
CA MET A 84 9.87 -12.56 -1.32
C MET A 84 8.47 -13.12 -1.56
N SER A 85 7.98 -14.01 -0.69
CA SER A 85 6.64 -14.58 -0.77
C SER A 85 5.59 -13.63 -0.17
N ASP A 86 5.64 -12.35 -0.53
CA ASP A 86 4.70 -11.31 -0.15
C ASP A 86 4.13 -10.68 -1.42
N PHE A 87 2.80 -10.75 -1.58
CA PHE A 87 2.13 -10.27 -2.78
C PHE A 87 2.34 -8.76 -3.00
N HIS A 88 2.20 -7.96 -1.95
CA HIS A 88 2.27 -6.50 -2.06
C HIS A 88 3.70 -6.05 -2.37
N LEU A 89 4.69 -6.74 -1.80
CA LEU A 89 6.09 -6.55 -2.17
C LEU A 89 6.34 -6.88 -3.65
N LEU A 90 5.87 -8.02 -4.14
CA LEU A 90 6.08 -8.42 -5.54
C LEU A 90 5.42 -7.44 -6.52
N VAL A 91 4.23 -6.93 -6.19
CA VAL A 91 3.56 -5.89 -6.98
C VAL A 91 4.37 -4.60 -6.97
N TYR A 92 4.87 -4.17 -5.82
CA TYR A 92 5.74 -3.00 -5.70
C TYR A 92 7.02 -3.15 -6.53
N LEU A 93 7.73 -4.28 -6.40
CA LEU A 93 8.93 -4.56 -7.18
C LEU A 93 8.66 -4.59 -8.69
N TYR A 94 7.50 -5.10 -9.12
CA TYR A 94 7.10 -5.11 -10.53
C TYR A 94 6.81 -3.70 -11.06
N ARG A 95 6.28 -2.81 -10.22
CA ARG A 95 5.87 -1.44 -10.57
C ARG A 95 6.94 -0.38 -10.29
N MET A 96 8.01 -0.74 -9.60
CA MET A 96 9.08 0.17 -9.25
C MET A 96 9.84 0.63 -10.50
N ASP A 97 9.89 1.96 -10.71
CA ASP A 97 10.57 2.57 -11.87
C ASP A 97 12.07 2.84 -11.64
N MET A 98 12.54 2.74 -10.39
CA MET A 98 13.95 2.99 -10.04
C MET A 98 14.92 1.99 -10.70
N LEU A 99 14.47 0.75 -10.90
CA LEU A 99 15.25 -0.32 -11.52
C LEU A 99 14.37 -1.09 -12.51
N PRO A 100 14.93 -1.66 -13.59
CA PRO A 100 14.17 -2.42 -14.61
C PRO A 100 13.71 -3.80 -14.13
N MET A 101 13.23 -3.91 -12.88
CA MET A 101 12.77 -5.14 -12.23
C MET A 101 11.72 -5.88 -13.06
N ARG A 102 10.82 -5.14 -13.73
CA ARG A 102 9.76 -5.69 -14.59
C ARG A 102 10.27 -6.71 -15.62
N GLN A 103 11.47 -6.50 -16.17
CA GLN A 103 12.03 -7.37 -17.20
C GLN A 103 12.65 -8.65 -16.62
N HIS A 104 13.06 -8.60 -15.35
CA HIS A 104 13.87 -9.64 -14.70
C HIS A 104 13.12 -10.41 -13.60
N ILE A 105 11.97 -9.94 -13.12
CA ILE A 105 11.28 -10.52 -11.95
C ILE A 105 10.62 -11.90 -12.19
N LYS A 106 10.50 -12.34 -13.46
CA LYS A 106 9.81 -13.60 -13.80
C LYS A 106 10.36 -14.84 -13.05
N PRO A 107 11.68 -15.10 -12.97
CA PRO A 107 12.22 -16.24 -12.23
C PRO A 107 11.91 -16.17 -10.73
N LEU A 108 11.83 -14.97 -10.16
CA LEU A 108 11.42 -14.78 -8.76
C LEU A 108 9.96 -15.18 -8.54
N LEU A 109 9.05 -14.77 -9.42
CA LEU A 109 7.63 -15.14 -9.35
C LEU A 109 7.45 -16.66 -9.47
N GLU A 110 8.22 -17.31 -10.34
CA GLU A 110 8.20 -18.76 -10.49
C GLU A 110 8.76 -19.47 -9.24
N ALA A 111 9.80 -18.92 -8.62
CA ALA A 111 10.34 -19.42 -7.35
C ALA A 111 9.31 -19.35 -6.20
N VAL A 112 8.57 -18.24 -6.09
CA VAL A 112 7.49 -18.07 -5.10
C VAL A 112 6.34 -19.05 -5.39
N HIS A 113 5.89 -19.13 -6.65
CA HIS A 113 4.80 -20.02 -7.05
C HIS A 113 5.11 -21.51 -6.78
N THR A 114 6.34 -21.94 -7.08
CA THR A 114 6.79 -23.34 -6.90
C THR A 114 7.39 -23.61 -5.53
N LYS A 115 7.48 -22.60 -4.65
CA LYS A 115 8.13 -22.66 -3.34
C LYS A 115 9.57 -23.19 -3.41
N ASN A 116 10.31 -22.82 -4.46
CA ASN A 116 11.66 -23.31 -4.72
C ASN A 116 12.72 -22.30 -4.26
N SER A 117 13.33 -22.57 -3.11
CA SER A 117 14.35 -21.69 -2.52
C SER A 117 15.56 -21.51 -3.42
N SER A 118 16.00 -22.58 -4.12
CA SER A 118 17.17 -22.52 -5.00
C SER A 118 16.99 -21.53 -6.15
N MET A 119 15.79 -21.47 -6.74
CA MET A 119 15.48 -20.51 -7.80
C MET A 119 15.46 -19.07 -7.26
N ALA A 120 14.91 -18.86 -6.06
CA ALA A 120 14.94 -17.55 -5.41
C ALA A 120 16.38 -17.08 -5.14
N TYR A 121 17.26 -17.96 -4.64
CA TYR A 121 18.68 -17.64 -4.41
C TYR A 121 19.46 -17.38 -5.70
N ASN A 122 19.06 -17.97 -6.83
CA ASN A 122 19.65 -17.64 -8.12
C ASN A 122 19.28 -16.22 -8.54
N PHE A 123 18.01 -15.83 -8.38
CA PHE A 123 17.59 -14.45 -8.64
C PHE A 123 18.30 -13.43 -7.74
N LYS A 124 18.52 -13.76 -6.45
CA LYS A 124 19.29 -12.92 -5.51
C LYS A 124 20.73 -12.64 -5.98
N LYS A 125 21.29 -13.46 -6.87
CA LYS A 125 22.63 -13.26 -7.45
C LYS A 125 22.63 -12.40 -8.71
N GLU A 126 21.47 -12.13 -9.32
CA GLU A 126 21.37 -11.30 -10.51
C GLU A 126 21.81 -9.86 -10.22
N GLU A 127 22.40 -9.22 -11.23
CA GLU A 127 22.92 -7.86 -11.12
C GLU A 127 21.82 -6.86 -10.71
N VAL A 128 20.61 -7.03 -11.24
CA VAL A 128 19.47 -6.14 -10.92
C VAL A 128 19.15 -6.18 -9.42
N TRP A 129 19.18 -7.36 -8.80
CA TRP A 129 18.97 -7.50 -7.36
C TRP A 129 20.16 -6.95 -6.56
N LYS A 130 21.39 -7.19 -7.02
CA LYS A 130 22.60 -6.65 -6.37
C LYS A 130 22.63 -5.14 -6.36
N VAL A 131 22.17 -4.49 -7.42
CA VAL A 131 21.99 -3.02 -7.47
C VAL A 131 20.95 -2.57 -6.45
N LEU A 132 19.83 -3.27 -6.32
CA LEU A 132 18.82 -2.98 -5.30
C LEU A 132 19.40 -3.07 -3.88
N GLU A 133 20.11 -4.16 -3.56
CA GLU A 133 20.79 -4.33 -2.27
C GLU A 133 21.78 -3.20 -2.00
N SER A 134 22.56 -2.79 -3.01
CA SER A 134 23.52 -1.69 -2.89
C SER A 134 22.83 -0.34 -2.65
N LEU A 135 21.68 -0.07 -3.29
CA LEU A 135 20.90 1.14 -3.05
C LEU A 135 20.33 1.18 -1.63
N ILE A 136 19.85 0.03 -1.11
CA ILE A 136 19.34 -0.09 0.26
C ILE A 136 20.46 0.17 1.28
N GLN A 137 21.66 -0.34 1.02
CA GLN A 137 22.84 -0.09 1.86
C GLN A 137 23.27 1.38 1.82
N ALA A 138 23.19 2.02 0.64
CA ALA A 138 23.51 3.43 0.49
C ALA A 138 22.49 4.35 1.18
N SER A 139 21.19 4.04 1.09
CA SER A 139 20.14 4.84 1.72
C SER A 139 20.14 4.74 3.24
N SER A 140 20.46 3.57 3.80
CA SER A 140 20.53 3.37 5.26
C SER A 140 21.74 4.10 5.88
N SER A 141 22.75 4.44 5.06
CA SER A 141 23.93 5.21 5.47
C SER A 141 23.73 6.73 5.33
N GLY A 142 22.65 7.17 4.70
CA GLY A 142 22.37 8.58 4.39
C GLY A 142 21.17 9.12 5.16
N SER A 143 21.41 9.61 6.37
CA SER A 143 20.41 10.40 7.11
C SER A 143 20.04 11.68 6.33
N GLY A 144 18.78 11.77 5.89
CA GLY A 144 18.08 13.02 5.59
C GLY A 144 18.38 13.68 4.24
N GLY A 145 17.50 13.46 3.26
CA GLY A 145 17.47 14.24 2.02
C GLY A 145 16.04 14.50 1.57
N THR A 146 15.47 15.65 1.97
CA THR A 146 14.21 16.17 1.46
C THR A 146 14.30 16.34 -0.06
N THR A 147 13.51 15.60 -0.82
CA THR A 147 13.39 15.76 -2.28
C THR A 147 12.52 16.97 -2.60
N SER A 148 13.12 18.16 -2.59
CA SER A 148 12.58 19.32 -3.31
C SER A 148 12.78 19.13 -4.81
N TYR A 149 11.68 19.06 -5.56
CA TYR A 149 11.68 18.96 -7.02
C TYR A 149 12.49 20.10 -7.68
N PRO A 150 13.31 19.82 -8.72
CA PRO A 150 14.00 20.86 -9.46
C PRO A 150 13.00 21.62 -10.34
N SER A 151 12.75 22.88 -10.00
CA SER A 151 12.06 23.82 -10.90
C SER A 151 13.01 24.17 -12.04
N VAL A 152 12.61 23.82 -13.26
CA VAL A 152 13.36 24.12 -14.49
C VAL A 152 13.32 25.63 -14.74
N GLY A 153 14.44 26.29 -14.48
CA GLY A 153 14.63 27.70 -14.81
C GLY A 153 14.76 27.90 -16.31
N VAL A 154 13.76 28.53 -16.93
CA VAL A 154 13.88 29.14 -18.24
C VAL A 154 14.35 30.58 -18.04
N SER A 155 15.57 30.86 -18.51
CA SER A 155 16.12 32.21 -18.58
C SER A 155 15.54 32.95 -19.78
N SER A 156 15.06 34.18 -19.57
CA SER A 156 15.00 35.22 -20.60
C SER A 156 15.25 36.57 -19.95
N ALA A 157 16.05 37.36 -20.66
CA ALA A 157 16.73 38.57 -20.21
C ALA A 157 15.81 39.81 -20.10
N ASP A 158 16.33 40.80 -19.34
CA ASP A 158 15.99 42.23 -19.23
C ASP A 158 14.51 42.62 -19.00
N VAL A 159 14.17 43.51 -18.07
CA VAL A 159 14.44 44.94 -18.01
C VAL A 159 14.39 45.39 -16.55
N GLY A 160 15.32 46.25 -16.15
CA GLY A 160 15.47 46.71 -14.77
C GLY A 160 14.40 47.70 -14.31
N VAL A 161 14.43 48.01 -13.00
CA VAL A 161 14.25 49.37 -12.42
C VAL A 161 14.50 49.28 -10.90
N THR A 162 15.59 49.93 -10.50
CA THR A 162 15.96 50.62 -9.25
C THR A 162 15.32 50.24 -7.90
N ALA A 163 16.20 49.89 -6.95
CA ALA A 163 16.01 50.10 -5.51
C ALA A 163 16.04 51.60 -5.14
N PRO A 164 15.56 51.96 -3.93
CA PRO A 164 16.53 52.45 -2.97
C PRO A 164 16.34 51.90 -1.55
N ALA A 165 17.33 52.23 -0.73
CA ALA A 165 17.70 51.62 0.53
C ALA A 165 17.04 52.25 1.78
N SER A 166 17.17 51.49 2.87
CA SER A 166 17.46 51.89 4.26
C SER A 166 16.47 52.80 5.00
N PHE A 167 15.94 52.32 6.12
CA PHE A 167 15.99 53.04 7.41
C PHE A 167 15.96 52.06 8.60
N GLN A 168 16.86 52.29 9.55
CA GLN A 168 16.98 51.63 10.86
C GLN A 168 15.91 52.15 11.83
N ALA A 169 15.44 51.32 12.79
CA ALA A 169 15.54 51.61 14.24
C ALA A 169 14.61 50.77 15.16
N ARG A 170 15.26 50.01 16.05
CA ARG A 170 15.05 49.86 17.52
C ARG A 170 13.84 49.07 18.09
N PRO A 171 14.02 48.49 19.30
CA PRO A 171 13.14 47.48 19.88
C PRO A 171 12.12 48.08 20.87
N ALA A 172 10.98 47.40 21.05
CA ALA A 172 10.08 47.64 22.17
C ALA A 172 9.51 46.32 22.69
N ALA A 173 9.59 46.15 24.01
CA ALA A 173 9.07 45.04 24.78
C ALA A 173 7.57 45.18 25.07
N GLY A 174 6.90 44.04 25.23
CA GLY A 174 5.49 43.89 25.65
C GLY A 174 4.87 42.73 24.86
N GLY A 175 4.68 41.53 25.42
CA GLY A 175 3.85 41.27 26.59
C GLY A 175 2.43 40.98 26.11
N GLY A 176 2.17 39.75 25.64
CA GLY A 176 0.86 39.35 25.11
C GLY A 176 0.85 37.90 24.62
N THR A 177 0.55 37.00 25.55
CA THR A 177 -0.08 35.67 25.41
C THR A 177 -0.02 34.97 24.04
N ALA A 178 0.78 33.91 23.97
CA ALA A 178 0.69 32.91 22.90
C ALA A 178 -0.71 32.25 22.90
N PRO A 179 -1.37 32.08 21.75
CA PRO A 179 -2.49 31.14 21.69
C PRO A 179 -1.91 29.74 21.91
N ALA A 180 -2.52 29.01 22.84
CA ALA A 180 -2.25 27.59 23.05
C ALA A 180 -2.40 26.83 21.71
N PRO A 181 -1.61 25.77 21.46
CA PRO A 181 -1.90 24.88 20.36
C PRO A 181 -3.33 24.38 20.55
N LEU A 182 -4.16 24.58 19.54
CA LEU A 182 -5.44 23.89 19.43
C LEU A 182 -5.07 22.40 19.47
N GLU A 183 -5.33 21.74 20.59
CA GLU A 183 -5.30 20.28 20.65
C GLU A 183 -6.39 19.82 19.69
N THR A 184 -6.01 19.57 18.43
CA THR A 184 -6.76 18.64 17.60
C THR A 184 -6.73 17.35 18.39
N SER A 185 -7.87 17.03 19.00
CA SER A 185 -8.15 15.70 19.49
C SER A 185 -8.23 14.81 18.26
N ASP A 186 -7.08 14.53 17.66
CA ASP A 186 -6.88 13.46 16.71
C ASP A 186 -7.01 12.17 17.52
N ASN A 187 -8.25 11.86 17.90
CA ASN A 187 -8.68 10.49 18.05
C ASN A 187 -8.63 9.91 16.63
N GLU A 188 -7.42 9.70 16.09
CA GLU A 188 -7.21 8.71 15.06
C GLU A 188 -7.77 7.44 15.68
N ALA A 189 -8.98 7.08 15.24
CA ALA A 189 -9.62 5.86 15.67
C ALA A 189 -8.59 4.76 15.44
N GLU A 190 -8.08 4.16 16.52
CA GLU A 190 -7.04 3.15 16.41
C GLU A 190 -7.63 2.06 15.50
N THR A 191 -6.93 1.69 14.43
CA THR A 191 -7.41 0.72 13.45
C THR A 191 -6.44 -0.44 13.35
N TRP A 192 -6.88 -1.57 12.80
CA TRP A 192 -6.01 -2.69 12.52
C TRP A 192 -6.32 -3.32 11.16
N THR A 193 -5.26 -3.72 10.45
CA THR A 193 -5.38 -4.39 9.16
C THR A 193 -5.58 -5.90 9.37
N CYS A 194 -6.64 -6.45 8.77
CA CYS A 194 -6.92 -7.88 8.83
C CYS A 194 -5.88 -8.71 8.07
N ASN A 195 -5.24 -9.66 8.75
CA ASN A 195 -4.25 -10.56 8.16
C ASN A 195 -4.82 -11.53 7.10
N HIS A 196 -6.14 -11.60 6.95
CA HIS A 196 -6.81 -12.54 6.04
C HIS A 196 -7.34 -11.90 4.76
N CYS A 197 -7.98 -10.73 4.86
CA CYS A 197 -8.57 -10.04 3.71
C CYS A 197 -8.03 -8.62 3.51
N THR A 198 -7.05 -8.22 4.31
CA THR A 198 -6.42 -6.89 4.33
C THR A 198 -7.35 -5.75 4.73
N PHE A 199 -8.62 -5.98 5.09
CA PHE A 199 -9.53 -4.89 5.46
C PHE A 199 -9.05 -4.12 6.70
N ILE A 200 -9.21 -2.79 6.71
CA ILE A 200 -8.89 -1.94 7.85
C ILE A 200 -10.12 -1.89 8.76
N ASN A 201 -10.01 -2.51 9.93
CA ASN A 201 -11.07 -2.58 10.92
C ASN A 201 -10.88 -1.52 12.00
N SER A 202 -11.99 -1.13 12.63
CA SER A 202 -11.95 -0.41 13.91
C SER A 202 -11.26 -1.24 14.99
N SER A 203 -10.45 -0.61 15.86
CA SER A 203 -9.84 -1.22 17.06
C SER A 203 -10.84 -1.84 18.01
N GLU A 204 -12.08 -1.34 18.04
CA GLU A 204 -13.14 -1.87 18.90
C GLU A 204 -13.55 -3.31 18.53
N LEU A 205 -13.25 -3.73 17.29
CA LEU A 205 -13.60 -5.04 16.78
C LEU A 205 -12.46 -6.04 16.96
N THR A 206 -12.80 -7.19 17.54
CA THR A 206 -11.92 -8.35 17.68
C THR A 206 -11.98 -9.30 16.49
N SER A 207 -12.95 -9.11 15.60
CA SER A 207 -13.16 -9.87 14.37
C SER A 207 -13.35 -8.92 13.19
N CYS A 208 -12.89 -9.33 12.02
CA CYS A 208 -12.94 -8.52 10.82
C CYS A 208 -14.38 -8.34 10.29
N GLU A 209 -14.78 -7.12 9.94
CA GLU A 209 -16.12 -6.81 9.41
C GLU A 209 -16.43 -7.50 8.07
N ILE A 210 -15.40 -7.76 7.26
CA ILE A 210 -15.56 -8.29 5.91
C ILE A 210 -15.51 -9.81 5.86
N CYS A 211 -14.60 -10.43 6.63
CA CYS A 211 -14.40 -11.88 6.59
C CYS A 211 -14.80 -12.61 7.87
N SER A 212 -15.21 -11.88 8.93
CA SER A 212 -15.60 -12.42 10.23
C SER A 212 -14.53 -13.26 10.95
N LEU A 213 -13.27 -13.23 10.46
CA LEU A 213 -12.15 -13.91 11.09
C LEU A 213 -11.56 -13.05 12.21
N PRO A 214 -11.01 -13.67 13.28
CA PRO A 214 -10.42 -12.94 14.39
C PRO A 214 -9.19 -12.13 13.93
N ARG A 215 -8.85 -11.11 14.73
CA ARG A 215 -7.61 -10.35 14.61
C ARG A 215 -6.37 -11.24 14.72
#